data_AF-A0A954FX08-F1
#
_entry.id   AF-A0A954FX08-F1
#
_cell.length_a   1.000
_cell.length_b   1.000
_cell.length_c   1.000
_cell.angle_alpha   90.00
_cell.angle_beta   90.00
_cell.angle_gamma   90.00
#
_symmetry.space_group_name_H-M   'P 1'
#
loop_
_entity.id
_entity.type
_entity.pdbx_description
1 polymer ?
#
loop_
_entity_poly.entity_id
_entity_poly.type
_entity_poly.pdbx_seq_one_letter_code
_entity_poly.pdbx_strand_id
1 'polypeptide(L)' 'MKRHYNFLILAITVFLLTVNVRSATAEQPLIVAHRGLLKVAPENTLSNFRACLELRLGFEFDVQRTKDGHL' A
#
# COMPACT_ATOMS: atom_id res chain seq x y z
N MET A 1 29.46 0.04 -44.37
CA MET A 1 28.05 0.01 -43.89
C MET A 1 27.79 -1.07 -42.83
N LYS A 2 28.10 -2.35 -43.07
CA LYS A 2 27.83 -3.46 -42.11
C LYS A 2 28.52 -3.31 -40.73
N ARG A 3 29.75 -2.79 -40.67
CA ARG A 3 30.48 -2.55 -39.39
C ARG A 3 29.81 -1.54 -38.46
N HIS A 4 29.17 -0.51 -39.00
CA HIS A 4 28.45 0.49 -38.18
C HIS A 4 27.14 -0.08 -37.62
N TYR A 5 26.49 -0.96 -38.37
CA TYR A 5 25.27 -1.65 -37.92
C TYR A 5 25.55 -2.59 -36.76
N ASN A 6 26.66 -3.35 -36.83
CA ASN A 6 27.09 -4.21 -35.73
C ASN A 6 27.44 -3.42 -34.47
N PHE A 7 28.06 -2.24 -34.63
CA PHE A 7 28.38 -1.37 -33.51
C PHE A 7 27.13 -0.78 -32.86
N LEU A 8 26.14 -0.38 -33.68
CA LEU A 8 24.85 0.13 -33.21
C LEU A 8 24.07 -0.95 -32.45
N ILE A 9 24.01 -2.18 -32.99
CA ILE A 9 23.38 -3.31 -32.31
C ILE A 9 24.07 -3.58 -30.97
N LEU A 10 25.40 -3.61 -30.93
CA LEU A 10 26.13 -3.83 -29.69
C LEU A 10 25.84 -2.73 -28.66
N ALA A 11 25.81 -1.47 -29.09
CA ALA A 11 25.51 -0.34 -28.22
C ALA A 11 24.08 -0.40 -27.66
N ILE A 12 23.09 -0.75 -28.49
CA ILE A 12 21.69 -0.93 -28.05
C ILE A 12 21.58 -2.09 -27.07
N THR A 13 22.23 -3.23 -27.35
CA THR A 13 22.20 -4.40 -26.47
C THR A 13 22.84 -4.09 -25.11
N VAL A 14 24.00 -3.42 -25.11
CA VAL A 14 24.65 -2.98 -23.86
C VAL A 14 23.76 -1.99 -23.11
N PHE A 15 23.16 -1.02 -23.81
CA PHE A 15 22.21 -0.09 -23.21
C PHE A 15 21.05 -0.82 -22.55
N LEU A 16 20.36 -1.72 -23.27
CA LEU A 16 19.25 -2.52 -22.76
C LEU A 16 19.66 -3.41 -21.56
N LEU A 17 20.88 -3.96 -21.55
CA LEU A 17 21.40 -4.74 -20.42
C LEU A 17 21.72 -3.87 -19.19
N THR A 18 21.96 -2.57 -19.37
CA THR A 18 22.23 -1.61 -18.29
C THR A 18 20.99 -0.85 -17.80
N VAL A 19 19.87 -0.90 -18.53
CA VAL A 19 18.61 -0.31 -18.06
C VAL A 19 18.12 -1.13 -16.86
N ASN A 20 18.38 -0.60 -15.67
CA ASN A 20 17.83 -1.11 -14.43
C ASN A 20 16.30 -0.87 -14.46
N VAL A 21 15.54 -1.88 -14.87
CA VAL A 21 14.09 -1.90 -14.62
C VAL A 21 13.96 -2.01 -13.11
N ARG A 22 13.89 -0.86 -12.44
CA ARG A 22 13.47 -0.82 -11.04
C ARG A 22 12.07 -1.41 -11.02
N SER A 23 11.98 -2.68 -10.65
CA SER A 23 10.72 -3.28 -10.27
C SER A 23 10.20 -2.40 -9.13
N ALA A 24 9.02 -1.80 -9.32
CA ALA A 24 8.39 -1.07 -8.24
C ALA A 24 8.17 -2.08 -7.12
N THR A 25 9.01 -2.01 -6.08
CA THR A 25 8.81 -2.84 -4.89
C THR A 25 7.49 -2.38 -4.31
N ALA A 26 6.45 -3.21 -4.44
CA ALA A 26 5.19 -2.95 -3.78
C ALA A 26 5.50 -2.75 -2.29
N GLU A 27 5.00 -1.66 -1.70
CA GLU A 27 5.12 -1.45 -0.27
C GLU A 27 4.51 -2.64 0.49
N GLN A 28 5.01 -2.88 1.69
CA GLN A 28 4.43 -3.92 2.56
C GLN A 28 2.94 -3.61 2.76
N PRO A 29 2.05 -4.59 2.55
CA PRO A 29 0.62 -4.34 2.69
C PRO A 29 0.30 -4.01 4.15
N LEU A 30 -0.49 -2.95 4.35
CA LEU A 30 -0.99 -2.58 5.67
C LEU A 30 -2.29 -3.33 5.97
N ILE A 31 -2.40 -3.88 7.18
CA ILE A 31 -3.64 -4.50 7.67
C ILE A 31 -4.49 -3.43 8.34
N VAL A 32 -5.72 -3.26 7.84
CA VAL A 32 -6.70 -2.31 8.37
C VAL A 32 -7.97 -3.07 8.77
N ALA A 33 -8.32 -3.00 10.05
CA ALA A 33 -9.52 -3.64 10.58
C ALA A 33 -10.78 -2.81 10.25
N HIS A 34 -11.69 -3.38 9.45
CA HIS A 34 -12.96 -2.75 9.07
C HIS A 34 -13.87 -2.58 10.28
N ARG A 35 -14.19 -1.32 10.63
CA ARG A 35 -14.90 -0.92 11.86
C ARG A 35 -14.29 -1.42 13.17
N GLY A 36 -13.00 -1.73 13.15
CA GLY A 36 -12.26 -2.34 14.27
C GLY A 36 -12.22 -3.88 14.28
N LEU A 37 -11.71 -4.45 15.36
CA LEU A 37 -11.59 -5.87 15.66
C LEU A 37 -12.90 -6.46 16.24
N LEU A 38 -13.89 -6.68 15.36
CA LEU A 38 -15.28 -7.05 15.68
C LEU A 38 -15.49 -8.29 16.57
N LYS A 39 -14.47 -9.15 16.72
CA LYS A 39 -14.53 -10.33 17.61
C LYS A 39 -14.19 -10.00 19.07
N VAL A 40 -13.63 -8.83 19.35
CA VAL A 40 -13.15 -8.43 20.69
C VAL A 40 -14.12 -7.46 21.35
N ALA A 41 -14.66 -6.50 20.60
CA ALA A 41 -15.60 -5.50 21.09
C ALA A 41 -16.55 -5.02 19.97
N PRO A 42 -17.66 -4.34 20.30
CA PRO A 42 -18.60 -3.81 19.31
C PRO A 42 -17.92 -2.86 18.30
N GLU A 43 -18.40 -2.85 17.06
CA GLU A 43 -17.93 -1.95 16.01
C GLU A 43 -17.99 -0.47 16.41
N ASN A 44 -17.10 0.35 15.84
CA ASN A 44 -17.10 1.82 16.03
C ASN A 44 -17.01 2.28 17.50
N THR A 45 -16.32 1.53 18.37
CA THR A 45 -16.12 1.88 19.79
C THR A 45 -14.65 2.09 20.15
N LEU A 46 -14.40 2.95 21.15
CA LEU A 46 -13.04 3.19 21.65
C LEU A 46 -12.37 1.93 22.23
N SER A 47 -13.13 1.03 22.87
CA SER A 47 -12.57 -0.25 23.36
C SER A 47 -12.11 -1.13 22.21
N ASN A 48 -12.86 -1.15 21.10
CA ASN A 48 -12.49 -1.88 19.90
C ASN A 48 -11.21 -1.30 19.25
N PHE A 49 -11.13 0.02 19.09
CA PHE A 49 -9.94 0.67 18.55
C PHE A 49 -8.69 0.44 19.42
N ARG A 50 -8.83 0.43 20.74
CA ARG A 50 -7.73 0.07 21.66
C ARG A 50 -7.19 -1.33 21.38
N ALA A 51 -8.06 -2.31 21.17
CA ALA A 51 -7.65 -3.68 20.84
C ALA A 51 -6.87 -3.75 19.51
N CYS A 52 -7.25 -2.96 18.50
CA CYS A 52 -6.46 -2.83 17.27
C CYS A 52 -5.05 -2.29 17.53
N LEU A 53 -4.94 -1.23 18.35
CA LEU A 53 -3.67 -0.58 18.65
C LEU A 53 -2.72 -1.46 19.47
N GLU A 54 -3.24 -2.27 20.40
CA GLU A 54 -2.47 -3.26 21.15
C GLU A 54 -1.77 -4.27 20.22
N LEU A 55 -2.39 -4.59 19.08
CA LEU A 55 -1.84 -5.48 18.05
C LEU A 55 -1.10 -4.74 16.93
N ARG A 56 -0.94 -3.41 17.04
CA ARG A 56 -0.33 -2.54 16.01
C ARG A 56 -1.01 -2.64 14.64
N LEU A 57 -2.34 -2.83 14.65
CA LEU A 57 -3.16 -2.82 13.45
C LEU A 57 -3.70 -1.41 13.20
N GLY A 58 -3.80 -1.02 11.93
CA GLY A 58 -4.67 0.08 11.54
C GLY A 58 -6.14 -0.30 11.69
N PHE A 59 -7.03 0.68 11.74
CA PHE A 59 -8.47 0.46 11.71
C PHE A 59 -9.17 1.54 10.91
N GLU A 60 -10.32 1.18 10.36
CA GLU A 60 -11.28 2.06 9.70
C GLU A 60 -12.53 2.14 10.60
N PHE A 61 -13.30 3.23 10.48
CA PHE A 61 -14.55 3.41 11.20
C PHE A 61 -15.47 4.38 10.47
N ASP A 62 -16.78 4.22 10.71
CA ASP A 62 -17.79 5.08 10.12
C ASP A 62 -18.07 6.31 11.00
N VAL A 63 -18.25 7.46 10.37
CA VAL A 63 -18.71 8.69 11.04
C VAL A 63 -20.06 9.09 10.44
N GLN A 64 -21.03 9.41 11.29
CA GLN A 64 -22.34 9.90 10.88
C GLN A 64 -22.72 11.12 11.71
N ARG A 65 -23.47 12.04 11.09
CA ARG A 65 -23.89 13.27 11.74
C ARG A 65 -25.23 13.09 12.45
N THR A 66 -25.31 13.54 13.70
CA THR A 66 -26.55 13.56 14.48
C THR A 66 -27.50 14.67 14.02
N LYS A 67 -28.77 14.63 14.46
CA LYS A 67 -29.78 15.63 14.09
C LYS A 67 -29.43 17.05 14.55
N ASP A 68 -28.79 17.18 15.71
CA ASP A 68 -28.25 18.42 16.25
C ASP A 68 -26.87 18.78 15.70
N GLY A 69 -26.31 17.94 14.84
CA GLY A 69 -25.18 18.28 13.98
C GLY A 69 -23.82 17.88 14.50
N HIS A 70 -23.73 17.11 15.59
CA HIS A 70 -22.50 16.50 16.10
C HIS A 70 -22.07 15.28 15.27
N LEU A 71 -20.80 14.89 15.42
CA LEU A 71 -20.19 13.69 14.86
C LEU A 71 -19.84 12.71 15.97
#